data_AF-A0A7S1N328-F1
#
_entry.id   AF-A0A7S1N328-F1
#
_cell.length_a   1.000
_cell.length_b   1.000
_cell.length_c   1.000
_cell.angle_alpha   90.00
_cell.angle_beta   90.00
_cell.angle_gamma   90.00
#
_symmetry.space_group_name_H-M   'P 1'
#
loop_
_entity.id
_entity.type
_entity.pdbx_description
1 polymer ?
#
loop_
_entity_poly.entity_id
_entity_poly.type
_entity_poly.pdbx_seq_one_letter_code
_entity_poly.pdbx_strand_id
1 'polypeptide(L)'
;GLLRLVCEAFAYQMHVDGLFNADPHPGNILLQFEPPRDGAAAVPRPVLLDWGLAKVLDDERRLIFAQLVHSAADRDFVGMLAAFDGMGLRLNREDPMTDMKGIQFMFRDTRPAADARQAMQKRRAEFEADAKR
;
A
#
# COMPACT_ATOMS: atom_id res chain seq x y z
N GLY A 1 -1.94 6.27 18.37
CA GLY A 1 -0.53 5.81 18.36
C GLY A 1 0.15 6.26 17.08
N LEU A 2 1.48 6.33 17.05
CA LEU A 2 2.24 6.90 15.93
C LEU A 2 1.92 6.25 14.57
N LEU A 3 1.89 4.92 14.49
CA LEU A 3 1.58 4.22 13.25
C LEU A 3 0.20 4.61 12.69
N ARG A 4 -0.81 4.70 13.56
CA ARG A 4 -2.16 5.14 13.17
C ARG A 4 -2.13 6.55 12.58
N LEU A 5 -1.41 7.50 13.20
CA LEU A 5 -1.27 8.87 12.69
C LEU A 5 -0.63 8.91 11.29
N VAL A 6 0.41 8.09 11.09
CA VAL A 6 1.04 7.95 9.76
C VAL A 6 0.04 7.38 8.75
N CYS A 7 -0.64 6.28 9.07
CA CYS A 7 -1.64 5.69 8.18
C CYS A 7 -2.79 6.67 7.86
N GLU A 8 -3.29 7.41 8.85
CA GLU A 8 -4.34 8.42 8.67
C GLU A 8 -3.87 9.55 7.76
N ALA A 9 -2.63 10.04 7.91
CA ALA A 9 -2.08 11.08 7.05
C ALA A 9 -1.97 10.63 5.59
N PHE A 10 -1.48 9.42 5.33
CA PHE A 10 -1.44 8.86 3.97
C PHE A 10 -2.84 8.60 3.40
N ALA A 11 -3.78 8.14 4.23
CA ALA A 11 -5.18 7.97 3.81
C ALA A 11 -5.82 9.30 3.42
N TYR A 12 -5.56 10.39 4.16
CA TYR A 12 -6.02 11.74 3.81
C TYR A 12 -5.43 12.21 2.48
N GLN A 13 -4.13 12.07 2.30
CA GLN A 13 -3.45 12.43 1.04
C GLN A 13 -4.09 11.71 -0.17
N MET A 14 -4.36 10.41 -0.05
CA MET A 14 -4.91 9.61 -1.14
C MET A 14 -6.40 9.84 -1.37
N HIS A 15 -7.20 9.81 -0.32
CA HIS A 15 -8.66 9.80 -0.42
C HIS A 15 -9.30 11.18 -0.35
N VAL A 16 -8.62 12.20 0.17
CA VAL A 16 -9.15 13.56 0.32
C VAL A 16 -8.43 14.53 -0.60
N ASP A 17 -7.10 14.61 -0.51
CA ASP A 17 -6.34 15.62 -1.27
C ASP A 17 -6.13 15.23 -2.74
N GLY A 18 -6.08 13.93 -3.05
CA GLY A 18 -5.70 13.44 -4.37
C GLY A 18 -4.23 13.68 -4.71
N LEU A 19 -3.41 14.06 -3.74
CA LEU A 19 -1.97 14.23 -3.87
C LEU A 19 -1.32 13.46 -2.73
N PHE A 20 -0.52 12.45 -3.08
CA PHE A 20 0.10 11.60 -2.07
C PHE A 20 1.56 11.32 -2.36
N ASN A 21 2.32 11.12 -1.29
CA ASN A 21 3.67 10.58 -1.39
C ASN A 21 3.58 9.07 -1.67
N ALA A 22 4.20 8.62 -2.75
CA ALA A 22 4.20 7.21 -3.14
C ALA A 22 5.44 6.42 -2.65
N ASP A 23 6.26 7.02 -1.77
CA ASP A 23 7.43 6.40 -1.15
C ASP A 23 7.40 6.54 0.39
N PRO A 24 6.55 5.75 1.08
CA PRO A 24 6.43 5.79 2.54
C PRO A 24 7.62 5.12 3.24
N HIS A 25 8.83 5.25 2.70
CA HIS A 25 10.05 4.72 3.30
C HIS A 25 10.29 5.34 4.68
N PRO A 26 10.64 4.56 5.73
CA PRO A 26 10.85 5.09 7.07
C PRO A 26 11.89 6.21 7.15
N GLY A 27 12.90 6.20 6.27
CA GLY A 27 13.90 7.26 6.16
C GLY A 27 13.35 8.62 5.75
N ASN A 28 12.15 8.68 5.16
CA ASN A 28 11.47 9.92 4.79
C ASN A 28 10.61 10.49 5.91
N ILE A 29 10.48 9.78 7.04
CA ILE A 29 9.60 10.15 8.16
C ILE A 29 10.46 10.44 9.39
N LEU A 30 10.56 11.73 9.76
CA LEU A 30 11.19 12.15 11.01
C LEU A 30 10.14 12.33 12.10
N LEU A 31 10.55 12.13 13.35
CA LEU A 31 9.73 12.44 14.52
C LEU A 31 10.19 13.74 15.15
N GLN A 32 9.33 14.74 15.11
CA GLN A 32 9.51 15.97 15.88
C GLN A 32 8.85 15.80 17.25
N PHE A 33 9.62 16.00 18.30
CA PHE A 33 9.11 15.97 19.67
C PHE A 33 8.96 17.39 20.17
N GLU A 34 7.73 17.77 20.53
CA GLU A 34 7.52 19.03 21.23
C GLU A 34 7.86 18.87 22.72
N PRO A 35 8.40 19.91 23.37
CA PRO A 35 8.65 19.87 24.80
C PRO A 35 7.34 19.58 25.55
N PRO A 36 7.38 18.75 26.61
CA PRO A 36 6.26 18.58 27.53
C PRO A 36 5.70 19.93 27.97
N ARG A 37 4.38 20.12 27.83
CA ARG A 37 3.65 21.19 28.52
C ARG A 37 2.93 20.57 29.71
N ASP A 38 3.01 21.22 30.87
CA ASP A 38 2.18 20.91 32.05
C ASP A 38 2.26 19.44 32.54
N GLY A 39 3.45 18.83 32.45
CA GLY A 39 3.68 17.46 32.92
C GLY A 39 3.15 16.36 32.01
N ALA A 40 2.58 16.69 30.84
CA ALA A 40 2.17 15.71 29.85
C ALA A 40 3.36 15.08 29.12
N ALA A 41 3.25 13.80 28.75
CA ALA A 41 4.26 13.14 27.94
C ALA A 41 4.40 13.83 26.56
N ALA A 42 5.63 13.95 26.06
CA ALA A 42 5.88 14.49 24.73
C ALA A 42 5.18 13.62 23.66
N VAL A 43 4.39 14.25 22.79
CA VAL A 43 3.70 13.58 21.68
C VAL A 43 4.54 13.75 20.41
N PRO A 44 5.02 12.67 19.77
CA PRO A 44 5.77 12.78 18.53
C PRO A 44 4.85 13.21 17.39
N ARG A 45 5.27 14.24 16.65
CA ARG A 45 4.68 14.64 15.37
C ARG A 45 5.51 14.03 14.24
N PRO A 46 4.95 13.11 13.42
CA PRO A 46 5.63 12.65 12.22
C PRO A 46 5.71 13.77 11.17
N VAL A 47 6.87 13.89 10.54
CA VAL A 47 7.19 14.88 9.52
C VAL A 47 7.68 14.15 8.27
N LEU A 48 7.01 14.34 7.14
CA LEU A 48 7.38 13.78 5.86
C LEU A 48 8.31 14.74 5.11
N LEU A 49 9.51 14.27 4.73
CA LEU A 49 10.54 15.11 4.14
C LEU A 49 10.54 15.12 2.61
N ASP A 50 10.50 13.92 2.01
CA ASP A 50 10.72 13.73 0.58
C ASP A 50 9.38 13.78 -0.17
N TRP A 51 9.34 14.55 -1.27
CA TRP A 51 8.21 14.64 -2.19
C TRP A 51 8.61 14.34 -3.65
N GLY A 52 9.81 13.82 -3.88
CA GLY A 52 10.35 13.46 -5.19
C GLY A 52 9.55 12.35 -5.88
N LEU A 53 8.84 11.51 -5.11
CA LEU A 53 7.91 10.50 -5.61
C LEU A 53 6.44 10.82 -5.24
N ALA A 54 6.02 12.08 -5.38
CA ALA A 54 4.61 12.44 -5.25
C ALA A 54 3.80 12.02 -6.48
N LYS A 55 2.52 11.67 -6.28
CA LYS A 55 1.57 11.28 -7.33
C LYS A 55 0.23 11.98 -7.13
N VAL A 56 -0.42 12.27 -8.24
CA VAL A 56 -1.77 12.86 -8.29
C VAL A 56 -2.76 11.78 -8.70
N LEU A 57 -3.87 11.70 -7.97
CA LEU A 57 -5.05 10.92 -8.29
C LEU A 57 -6.20 11.89 -8.57
N ASP A 58 -6.76 11.82 -9.78
CA ASP A 58 -8.02 12.49 -10.08
C ASP A 58 -9.20 11.82 -9.37
N ASP A 59 -10.35 12.49 -9.37
CA ASP A 59 -11.53 12.06 -8.61
C ASP A 59 -12.00 10.65 -8.97
N GLU A 60 -11.91 10.28 -10.25
CA GLU A 60 -12.22 8.92 -10.71
C GLU A 60 -11.29 7.88 -10.06
N ARG A 61 -9.96 8.09 -10.12
CA ARG A 61 -9.00 7.16 -9.51
C ARG A 61 -9.10 7.13 -7.99
N ARG A 62 -9.39 8.27 -7.35
CA ARG A 62 -9.64 8.33 -5.90
C ARG A 62 -10.84 7.49 -5.49
N LEU A 63 -11.92 7.55 -6.26
CA LEU A 63 -13.12 6.74 -6.03
C LEU A 63 -12.83 5.25 -6.21
N ILE A 64 -12.15 4.86 -7.29
CA ILE A 64 -11.77 3.46 -7.54
C ILE A 64 -10.87 2.94 -6.42
N PHE A 65 -9.92 3.75 -5.93
CA PHE A 65 -9.06 3.37 -4.82
C PHE A 65 -9.85 3.22 -3.51
N ALA A 66 -10.86 4.07 -3.26
CA ALA A 66 -11.76 3.90 -2.12
C ALA A 66 -12.59 2.61 -2.22
N GLN A 67 -13.09 2.29 -3.41
CA GLN A 67 -13.81 1.04 -3.67
C GLN A 67 -12.92 -0.19 -3.47
N LEU A 68 -11.65 -0.14 -3.86
CA LEU A 68 -10.67 -1.20 -3.61
C LEU A 68 -10.56 -1.47 -2.11
N VAL A 69 -10.31 -0.43 -1.31
CA VAL A 69 -10.11 -0.55 0.15
C VAL A 69 -11.39 -1.07 0.82
N HIS A 70 -12.56 -0.58 0.40
CA HIS A 70 -13.85 -1.04 0.91
C HIS A 70 -14.11 -2.51 0.58
N SER A 71 -13.89 -2.91 -0.68
CA SER A 71 -14.05 -4.30 -1.14
C SER A 71 -13.11 -5.24 -0.39
N ALA A 72 -11.88 -4.82 -0.14
CA ALA A 72 -10.91 -5.59 0.64
C ALA A 72 -11.36 -5.78 2.10
N ALA A 73 -11.92 -4.73 2.72
CA ALA A 73 -12.44 -4.81 4.09
C ALA A 73 -13.65 -5.77 4.20
N ASP A 74 -14.53 -5.76 3.20
CA ASP A 74 -15.74 -6.60 3.16
C ASP A 74 -15.50 -8.00 2.57
N ARG A 75 -14.27 -8.29 2.14
CA ARG A 75 -13.89 -9.53 1.44
C ARG A 75 -14.69 -9.76 0.15
N ASP A 76 -15.08 -8.66 -0.51
CA ASP A 76 -15.69 -8.69 -1.84
C ASP A 76 -14.60 -8.82 -2.90
N PHE A 77 -14.34 -10.06 -3.32
CA PHE A 77 -13.34 -10.35 -4.33
C PHE A 77 -13.72 -9.83 -5.72
N VAL A 78 -15.02 -9.75 -6.04
CA VAL A 78 -15.47 -9.27 -7.35
C VAL A 78 -15.26 -7.75 -7.43
N GLY A 79 -15.66 -7.02 -6.39
CA GLY A 79 -15.41 -5.59 -6.27
C GLY A 79 -13.91 -5.26 -6.30
N MET A 80 -13.08 -6.08 -5.65
CA MET A 80 -11.64 -5.90 -5.67
C MET A 80 -11.02 -6.10 -7.08
N LEU A 81 -11.43 -7.13 -7.83
CA LEU A 81 -10.96 -7.35 -9.21
C LEU A 81 -11.42 -6.22 -10.13
N ALA A 82 -12.66 -5.73 -9.98
CA ALA A 82 -13.17 -4.60 -10.74
C ALA A 82 -12.37 -3.32 -10.46
N ALA A 83 -12.04 -3.05 -9.19
CA ALA A 83 -11.24 -1.90 -8.81
C ALA A 83 -9.80 -1.99 -9.36
N PHE A 84 -9.18 -3.18 -9.38
CA PHE A 84 -7.89 -3.39 -10.01
C PHE A 84 -7.90 -3.10 -11.52
N ASP A 85 -8.91 -3.60 -12.24
CA ASP A 85 -9.10 -3.31 -13.67
C ASP A 85 -9.29 -1.79 -13.91
N GLY A 86 -10.10 -1.14 -13.08
CA GLY A 86 -10.32 0.31 -13.12
C GLY A 86 -9.07 1.16 -12.85
N MET A 87 -8.11 0.65 -12.07
CA MET A 87 -6.80 1.29 -11.88
C MET A 87 -5.79 0.99 -13.00
N GLY A 88 -6.18 0.21 -14.00
CA GLY A 88 -5.33 -0.17 -15.13
C GLY A 88 -4.43 -1.37 -14.88
N LEU A 89 -4.66 -2.14 -13.80
CA LEU A 89 -3.98 -3.42 -13.60
C LEU A 89 -4.61 -4.45 -14.55
N ARG A 90 -3.81 -4.94 -15.51
CA ARG A 90 -4.28 -5.94 -16.47
C ARG A 90 -4.37 -7.30 -15.79
N LEU A 91 -5.60 -7.70 -15.46
CA LEU A 91 -5.91 -9.00 -14.89
C LEU A 91 -6.19 -10.02 -16.01
N ASN A 92 -5.71 -11.24 -15.83
CA ASN A 92 -6.08 -12.38 -16.64
C ASN A 92 -7.49 -12.86 -16.26
N ARG A 93 -8.45 -12.57 -17.14
CA ARG A 93 -9.86 -12.95 -16.97
C ARG A 93 -10.12 -14.45 -17.10
N GLU A 94 -9.19 -15.21 -17.68
CA GLU A 94 -9.31 -16.66 -17.84
C GLU A 94 -8.86 -17.42 -16.58
N ASP A 95 -7.93 -16.85 -15.80
CA ASP A 95 -7.51 -17.38 -14.51
C ASP A 95 -7.41 -16.29 -13.42
N PRO A 96 -8.56 -15.81 -12.91
CA PRO A 96 -8.60 -14.82 -11.83
C PRO A 96 -7.96 -15.30 -10.52
N MET A 97 -7.86 -16.62 -10.32
CA MET A 97 -7.30 -17.19 -9.11
C MET A 97 -5.78 -17.02 -9.04
N THR A 98 -5.10 -17.10 -10.19
CA THR A 98 -3.67 -16.81 -10.28
C THR A 98 -3.37 -15.33 -10.03
N ASP A 99 -4.18 -14.42 -10.57
CA ASP A 99 -4.06 -12.99 -10.26
C ASP A 99 -4.28 -12.70 -8.77
N MET A 100 -5.27 -13.36 -8.16
CA MET A 100 -5.55 -13.22 -6.74
C MET A 100 -4.36 -13.66 -5.88
N LYS A 101 -3.72 -14.79 -6.21
CA LYS A 101 -2.46 -15.21 -5.57
C LYS A 101 -1.35 -14.20 -5.82
N GLY A 102 -1.33 -13.60 -7.01
CA GLY A 102 -0.55 -12.42 -7.41
C GLY A 102 -0.60 -11.31 -6.36
N ILE A 103 -1.82 -10.78 -6.18
CA ILE A 103 -2.19 -9.70 -5.29
C ILE A 103 -1.92 -10.05 -3.83
N GLN A 104 -2.36 -11.22 -3.36
CA GLN A 104 -2.15 -11.67 -1.98
C GLN A 104 -0.66 -11.71 -1.59
N PHE A 105 0.20 -12.15 -2.51
CA PHE A 105 1.64 -12.12 -2.26
C PHE A 105 2.21 -10.71 -2.24
N MET A 106 1.66 -9.77 -3.01
CA MET A 106 2.08 -8.37 -2.99
C MET A 106 1.74 -7.71 -1.64
N PHE A 107 0.56 -8.00 -1.11
CA PHE A 107 0.03 -7.46 0.15
C PHE A 107 0.33 -8.31 1.39
N ARG A 108 1.24 -9.30 1.29
CA ARG A 108 1.65 -10.12 2.44
C ARG A 108 2.41 -9.28 3.47
N ASP A 109 2.49 -9.79 4.70
CA ASP A 109 3.27 -9.16 5.77
C ASP A 109 4.74 -8.93 5.38
N THR A 110 5.26 -7.78 5.79
CA THR A 110 6.68 -7.46 5.69
C THR A 110 7.49 -8.44 6.51
N ARG A 111 8.53 -9.04 5.89
CA ARG A 111 9.47 -9.97 6.52
C ARG A 111 10.88 -9.39 6.53
N PRO A 112 11.80 -9.91 7.36
CA PRO A 112 13.21 -9.57 7.26
C PRO A 112 13.73 -9.68 5.83
N ALA A 113 14.67 -8.81 5.44
CA ALA A 113 15.11 -8.68 4.05
C ALA A 113 15.64 -9.99 3.45
N ALA A 114 16.32 -10.82 4.26
CA ALA A 114 16.81 -12.14 3.83
C ALA A 114 15.65 -13.07 3.43
N ASP A 115 14.63 -13.17 4.29
CA ASP A 115 13.46 -14.03 4.08
C ASP A 115 12.61 -13.53 2.90
N ALA A 116 12.45 -12.20 2.77
CA ALA A 116 11.75 -11.59 1.66
C ALA A 116 12.42 -11.90 0.31
N ARG A 117 13.76 -11.83 0.25
CA ARG A 117 14.55 -12.18 -0.94
C ARG A 117 14.40 -13.66 -1.30
N GLN A 118 14.50 -14.56 -0.32
CA GLN A 118 14.31 -15.99 -0.54
C GLN A 118 12.89 -16.29 -1.07
N ALA A 119 11.86 -15.70 -0.47
CA ALA A 119 10.48 -15.88 -0.92
C ALA A 119 10.25 -15.36 -2.34
N MET A 120 10.93 -14.27 -2.74
CA MET A 120 10.88 -13.73 -4.10
C MET A 120 11.60 -14.65 -5.10
N GLN A 121 12.79 -15.16 -4.73
CA GLN A 121 13.55 -16.12 -5.54
C GLN A 121 12.76 -17.41 -5.77
N LYS A 122 12.16 -17.97 -4.72
CA LYS A 122 11.33 -19.18 -4.81
C LYS A 122 10.15 -18.96 -5.75
N ARG A 123 9.40 -17.86 -5.59
CA ARG A 123 8.26 -17.55 -6.46
C ARG A 123 8.68 -17.38 -7.92
N ARG A 124 9.82 -16.73 -8.17
CA ARG A 124 10.36 -16.55 -9.51
C ARG A 124 10.72 -17.90 -10.16
N ALA A 125 11.35 -18.81 -9.41
CA ALA A 125 11.65 -20.15 -9.89
C ALA A 125 10.37 -20.97 -10.19
N GLU A 126 9.32 -20.85 -9.37
CA GLU A 126 8.02 -21.49 -9.61
C GLU A 126 7.36 -20.98 -10.89
N PHE A 127 7.33 -19.66 -11.12
CA PHE A 127 6.82 -19.07 -12.35
C PHE A 127 7.61 -19.51 -13.60
N GLU A 128 8.95 -19.54 -13.50
CA GLU A 128 9.81 -19.99 -14.60
C GLU A 128 9.65 -21.49 -14.93
N ALA A 129 9.27 -22.31 -13.94
CA ALA A 129 8.97 -23.72 -14.14
C ALA A 129 7.60 -23.93 -14.77
N ASP A 130 6.60 -23.15 -14.38
CA ASP A 130 5.23 -23.24 -14.92
C ASP A 130 5.16 -22.73 -16.36
N ALA A 131 5.89 -21.66 -16.70
CA ALA A 131 5.97 -21.14 -18.07
C ALA A 131 6.70 -22.07 -19.06
N LYS A 132 7.36 -23.13 -18.58
CA LYS A 132 8.04 -24.15 -19.40
C LYS A 132 7.22 -25.42 -19.60
N ARG A 133 6.03 -25.51 -19.00
CA ARG A 133 5.07 -26.60 -19.20
C ARG A 133 4.09 -26.27 -20.32
#